data_AF-A0A0R2FDE3-F1
#
_entry.id   AF-A0A0R2FDE3-F1
#
_cell.length_a   1.000
_cell.length_b   1.000
_cell.length_c   1.000
_cell.angle_alpha   90.00
_cell.angle_beta   90.00
_cell.angle_gamma   90.00
#
_symmetry.space_group_name_H-M   'P 1'
#
loop_
_entity.id
_entity.type
_entity.pdbx_description
1 polymer ?
#
loop_
_entity_poly.entity_id
_entity_poly.type
_entity_poly.pdbx_seq_one_letter_code
_entity_poly.pdbx_strand_id
1 'polypeptide(L)'
;MMTIKTTKKMVTSAILFSSLLGATIVSSVTSVTTANAAEVTTTAKASDTSSVKMLAKHSATATKQVAAVTVTQNIAYGVDWLKNTLDHASLDAWDAVALNQSGLSDAWTADDTDIDGLKATIIQNIEAGYSDGASLATKPQTTDYERDILGLLAAGYSPDQLTAVPSTTNDSTTDLVGLMVDGLTDGNPDVYALSYGIAALTSMKLESDDATYDDEIKTAINQLLALQGVDPTNNNEQTNSGYWKDSYGGITDVNGMVLQALAPYANGTSTVSDIDTATVKTAVTTAANAITSTENGFLQADGNIYDSNSLYGEANSSSNSMVLAGLTACGIELTDSTGSINDKIATAILTYQVAQGETDAGSFNWASDATYDRHLSTQEGVYGLDQYNNGSAKWLFDFTSTD
;
A
#
# COMPACT_ATOMS: atom_id res chain seq x y z
N MET A 1 62.63 34.01 15.41
CA MET A 1 61.63 32.92 15.49
C MET A 1 60.24 33.57 15.49
N MET A 2 59.56 33.61 14.35
CA MET A 2 58.11 33.82 14.29
C MET A 2 57.62 33.48 12.87
N THR A 3 56.93 32.36 12.74
CA THR A 3 56.26 31.93 11.52
C THR A 3 54.78 32.26 11.68
N ILE A 4 54.26 33.20 10.89
CA ILE A 4 52.82 33.48 10.81
C ILE A 4 52.24 32.65 9.68
N LYS A 5 51.43 31.65 10.03
CA LYS A 5 50.57 30.91 9.11
C LYS A 5 49.42 31.81 8.65
N THR A 6 49.16 31.88 7.35
CA THR A 6 47.88 32.34 6.79
C THR A 6 47.26 31.22 5.98
N THR A 7 46.31 30.50 6.60
CA THR A 7 45.38 29.60 5.93
C THR A 7 43.98 30.13 6.23
N LYS A 8 43.33 30.80 5.27
CA LYS A 8 41.88 31.06 5.26
C LYS A 8 41.43 31.72 3.95
N LYS A 9 41.34 30.94 2.88
CA LYS A 9 40.55 31.23 1.66
C LYS A 9 40.24 29.91 0.92
N MET A 10 39.38 29.06 1.48
CA MET A 10 38.81 27.90 0.75
C MET A 10 37.38 27.53 1.15
N VAL A 11 36.78 28.16 2.17
CA VAL A 11 35.44 27.75 2.66
C VAL A 11 34.31 28.50 1.94
N THR A 12 34.56 29.71 1.43
CA THR A 12 33.49 30.54 0.84
C THR A 12 33.13 30.13 -0.59
N SER A 13 34.05 29.52 -1.35
CA SER A 13 33.80 29.10 -2.75
C SER A 13 32.98 27.81 -2.86
N ALA A 14 33.04 26.90 -1.88
CA ALA A 14 32.28 25.65 -1.89
C ALA A 14 30.79 25.85 -1.58
N ILE A 15 30.46 26.87 -0.78
CA ILE A 15 29.07 27.21 -0.41
C ILE A 15 28.37 27.96 -1.57
N LEU A 16 29.12 28.75 -2.33
CA LEU A 16 28.60 29.43 -3.53
C LEU A 16 28.41 28.49 -4.73
N PHE A 17 29.18 27.41 -4.83
CA PHE A 17 29.02 26.41 -5.91
C PHE A 17 27.87 25.43 -5.65
N SER A 18 27.60 25.09 -4.39
CA SER A 18 26.48 24.21 -4.00
C SER A 18 25.12 24.89 -4.08
N SER A 19 25.04 26.19 -3.75
CA SER A 19 23.81 26.98 -3.88
C SER A 19 23.43 27.28 -5.34
N LEU A 20 24.41 27.47 -6.23
CA LEU A 20 24.14 27.69 -7.66
C LEU A 20 23.69 26.40 -8.36
N LEU A 21 24.27 25.24 -8.04
CA LEU A 21 23.87 23.96 -8.65
C LEU A 21 22.46 23.54 -8.20
N GLY A 22 22.12 23.73 -6.92
CA GLY A 22 20.77 23.46 -6.39
C GLY A 22 19.69 24.32 -7.06
N ALA A 23 19.94 25.61 -7.26
CA ALA A 23 18.99 26.51 -7.92
C ALA A 23 18.85 26.23 -9.44
N THR A 24 19.92 25.76 -10.09
CA THR A 24 19.89 25.44 -11.53
C THR A 24 19.20 24.10 -11.79
N ILE A 25 19.28 23.14 -10.86
CA ILE A 25 18.56 21.86 -10.97
C ILE A 25 17.08 22.06 -10.69
N VAL A 26 16.68 22.80 -9.65
CA VAL A 26 15.26 23.02 -9.33
C VAL A 26 14.54 23.85 -10.41
N SER A 27 15.23 24.72 -11.14
CA SER A 27 14.64 25.52 -12.24
C SER A 27 14.65 24.85 -13.62
N SER A 28 15.26 23.65 -13.77
CA SER A 28 15.34 22.91 -15.05
C SER A 28 14.59 21.58 -15.07
N VAL A 29 13.86 21.23 -14.02
CA VAL A 29 13.07 19.97 -13.92
C VAL A 29 11.92 19.90 -14.93
N THR A 30 11.55 20.99 -15.59
CA THR A 30 10.60 20.95 -16.73
C THR A 30 11.23 20.64 -18.10
N SER A 31 12.56 20.43 -18.23
CA SER A 31 13.16 20.23 -19.56
C SER A 31 14.34 19.26 -19.68
N VAL A 32 14.58 18.35 -18.73
CA VAL A 32 15.62 17.31 -18.89
C VAL A 32 15.02 15.92 -18.69
N THR A 33 14.14 15.56 -19.61
CA THR A 33 13.89 14.16 -19.94
C THR A 33 15.13 13.59 -20.64
N THR A 34 15.59 12.43 -20.17
CA THR A 34 16.58 11.53 -20.82
C THR A 34 18.03 12.02 -20.93
N ALA A 35 18.75 12.09 -19.81
CA ALA A 35 20.20 11.87 -19.82
C ALA A 35 20.49 10.60 -19.00
N ASN A 36 20.88 9.54 -19.71
CA ASN A 36 21.19 8.22 -19.15
C ASN A 36 22.16 8.33 -17.97
N ALA A 37 21.75 7.85 -16.79
CA ALA A 37 22.60 7.73 -15.61
C ALA A 37 23.90 6.93 -15.88
N ALA A 38 23.93 6.12 -16.95
CA ALA A 38 25.11 5.38 -17.40
C ALA A 38 26.25 6.26 -17.95
N GLU A 39 25.99 7.47 -18.46
CA GLU A 39 27.04 8.30 -19.06
C GLU A 39 27.93 9.01 -18.01
N VAL A 40 27.38 9.31 -16.83
CA VAL A 40 28.09 10.00 -15.74
C VAL A 40 29.19 9.13 -15.12
N THR A 41 29.05 7.80 -15.19
CA THR A 41 30.01 6.85 -14.61
C THR A 41 31.30 6.73 -15.41
N THR A 42 31.28 7.07 -16.70
CA THR A 42 32.39 6.80 -17.62
C THR A 42 33.53 7.83 -17.57
N THR A 43 33.29 9.03 -17.03
CA THR A 43 34.31 10.09 -16.90
C THR A 43 35.02 10.11 -15.54
N ALA A 44 34.86 9.07 -14.72
CA ALA A 44 35.37 9.00 -13.35
C ALA A 44 36.66 8.16 -13.16
N LYS A 45 37.52 8.03 -14.18
CA LYS A 45 38.77 7.26 -14.07
C LYS A 45 39.99 8.02 -13.48
N ALA A 46 39.84 9.26 -13.02
CA ALA A 46 40.99 10.04 -12.54
C ALA A 46 40.76 10.96 -11.32
N SER A 47 39.65 10.86 -10.60
CA SER A 47 39.39 11.75 -9.45
C SER A 47 39.16 10.99 -8.15
N ASP A 48 39.82 11.49 -7.10
CA ASP A 48 39.75 11.12 -5.68
C ASP A 48 38.44 10.39 -5.29
N THR A 49 38.59 9.16 -4.80
CA THR A 49 37.49 8.23 -4.45
C THR A 49 36.47 8.82 -3.47
N SER A 50 36.85 9.84 -2.71
CA SER A 50 35.96 10.56 -1.80
C SER A 50 34.98 11.47 -2.54
N SER A 51 35.40 12.12 -3.62
CA SER A 51 34.57 13.04 -4.41
C SER A 51 33.57 12.27 -5.28
N VAL A 52 33.95 11.11 -5.80
CA VAL A 52 33.07 10.20 -6.55
C VAL A 52 31.98 9.62 -5.62
N LYS A 53 32.35 9.19 -4.40
CA LYS A 53 31.38 8.72 -3.40
C LYS A 53 30.41 9.83 -2.97
N MET A 54 30.89 11.06 -2.81
CA MET A 54 30.06 12.21 -2.47
C MET A 54 29.11 12.59 -3.60
N LEU A 55 29.58 12.57 -4.86
CA LEU A 55 28.75 12.81 -6.03
C LEU A 55 27.69 11.72 -6.21
N ALA A 56 28.05 10.44 -6.04
CA ALA A 56 27.09 9.33 -6.07
C ALA A 56 26.05 9.46 -4.95
N LYS A 57 26.47 9.84 -3.74
CA LYS A 57 25.56 10.10 -2.62
C LYS A 57 24.60 11.26 -2.89
N HIS A 58 25.10 12.39 -3.39
CA HIS A 58 24.26 13.54 -3.73
C HIS A 58 23.34 13.25 -4.92
N SER A 59 23.80 12.53 -5.94
CA SER A 59 22.97 12.09 -7.06
C SER A 59 21.86 11.16 -6.58
N ALA A 60 22.17 10.16 -5.76
CA ALA A 60 21.16 9.27 -5.18
C ALA A 60 20.15 10.04 -4.31
N THR A 61 20.61 11.05 -3.54
CA THR A 61 19.73 11.91 -2.73
C THR A 61 18.83 12.78 -3.62
N ALA A 62 19.36 13.37 -4.69
CA ALA A 62 18.59 14.19 -5.62
C ALA A 62 17.58 13.35 -6.41
N THR A 63 17.95 12.13 -6.85
CA THR A 63 17.04 11.18 -7.49
C THR A 63 15.90 10.79 -6.54
N LYS A 64 16.20 10.51 -5.27
CA LYS A 64 15.16 10.25 -4.25
C LYS A 64 14.22 11.44 -4.03
N GLN A 65 14.74 12.67 -4.02
CA GLN A 65 13.92 13.87 -3.88
C GLN A 65 13.03 14.13 -5.11
N VAL A 66 13.54 13.93 -6.32
CA VAL A 66 12.74 14.06 -7.55
C VAL A 66 11.68 12.96 -7.63
N ALA A 67 12.03 11.72 -7.26
CA ALA A 67 11.07 10.62 -7.17
C ALA A 67 9.96 10.92 -6.15
N ALA A 68 10.30 11.42 -4.95
CA ALA A 68 9.31 11.80 -3.93
C ALA A 68 8.36 12.92 -4.38
N VAL A 69 8.87 13.95 -5.07
CA VAL A 69 8.03 15.03 -5.65
C VAL A 69 7.10 14.47 -6.74
N THR A 70 7.63 13.56 -7.57
CA THR A 70 6.85 12.92 -8.64
C THR A 70 5.75 12.03 -8.06
N VAL A 71 6.07 11.24 -7.02
CA VAL A 71 5.11 10.41 -6.29
C VAL A 71 4.00 11.26 -5.67
N THR A 72 4.36 12.30 -4.91
CA THR A 72 3.37 13.21 -4.28
C THR A 72 2.43 13.86 -5.30
N GLN A 73 2.97 14.32 -6.43
CA GLN A 73 2.18 14.93 -7.50
C GLN A 73 1.22 13.92 -8.14
N ASN A 74 1.69 12.69 -8.36
CA ASN A 74 0.89 11.65 -8.99
C ASN A 74 -0.20 11.10 -8.06
N ILE A 75 0.05 11.04 -6.75
CA ILE A 75 -0.99 10.81 -5.73
C ILE A 75 -2.08 11.88 -5.85
N ALA A 76 -1.70 13.17 -5.89
CA ALA A 76 -2.66 14.25 -5.99
C ALA A 76 -3.51 14.19 -7.28
N TYR A 77 -2.93 13.77 -8.40
CA TYR A 77 -3.70 13.54 -9.64
C TYR A 77 -4.66 12.37 -9.54
N GLY A 78 -4.27 11.26 -8.92
CA GLY A 78 -5.16 10.12 -8.70
C GLY A 78 -6.33 10.50 -7.78
N VAL A 79 -6.05 11.22 -6.69
CA VAL A 79 -7.08 11.74 -5.78
C VAL A 79 -8.04 12.69 -6.48
N ASP A 80 -7.52 13.64 -7.26
CA ASP A 80 -8.36 14.57 -8.03
C ASP A 80 -9.29 13.82 -8.99
N TRP A 81 -8.77 12.79 -9.67
CA TRP A 81 -9.56 11.95 -10.54
C TRP A 81 -10.68 11.20 -9.79
N LEU A 82 -10.36 10.55 -8.66
CA LEU A 82 -11.34 9.85 -7.81
C LEU A 82 -12.46 10.78 -7.33
N LYS A 83 -12.10 12.02 -6.92
CA LYS A 83 -13.06 13.00 -6.40
C LYS A 83 -13.98 13.58 -7.48
N ASN A 84 -13.43 13.87 -8.66
CA ASN A 84 -14.09 14.77 -9.62
C ASN A 84 -14.57 14.11 -10.91
N THR A 85 -14.11 12.89 -11.22
CA THR A 85 -14.39 12.24 -12.52
C THR A 85 -15.39 11.09 -12.39
N LEU A 86 -15.39 10.39 -11.26
CA LEU A 86 -16.27 9.26 -11.02
C LEU A 86 -17.73 9.71 -10.83
N ASP A 87 -18.66 8.83 -11.22
CA ASP A 87 -20.06 9.00 -10.82
C ASP A 87 -20.15 8.77 -9.31
N HIS A 88 -20.85 9.65 -8.61
CA HIS A 88 -21.11 9.52 -7.18
C HIS A 88 -21.81 8.19 -6.86
N ALA A 89 -22.63 7.68 -7.77
CA ALA A 89 -23.29 6.39 -7.62
C ALA A 89 -22.35 5.17 -7.75
N SER A 90 -21.14 5.35 -8.28
CA SER A 90 -20.12 4.29 -8.35
C SER A 90 -19.12 4.33 -7.21
N LEU A 91 -19.15 5.33 -6.34
CA LEU A 91 -18.22 5.42 -5.22
C LEU A 91 -18.42 4.27 -4.25
N ASP A 92 -17.32 3.66 -3.81
CA ASP A 92 -17.33 2.47 -2.96
C ASP A 92 -16.39 2.59 -1.75
N ALA A 93 -16.27 1.50 -0.98
CA ALA A 93 -15.47 1.44 0.23
C ALA A 93 -13.97 1.72 -0.02
N TRP A 94 -13.44 1.34 -1.18
CA TRP A 94 -12.03 1.55 -1.50
C TRP A 94 -11.72 2.99 -1.87
N ASP A 95 -12.70 3.73 -2.37
CA ASP A 95 -12.58 5.18 -2.51
C ASP A 95 -12.34 5.85 -1.17
N ALA A 96 -13.09 5.46 -0.13
CA ALA A 96 -12.90 6.01 1.21
C ALA A 96 -11.50 5.70 1.74
N VAL A 97 -11.01 4.47 1.58
CA VAL A 97 -9.65 4.08 2.00
C VAL A 97 -8.58 4.89 1.24
N ALA A 98 -8.67 4.96 -0.09
CA ALA A 98 -7.67 5.67 -0.90
C ALA A 98 -7.65 7.18 -0.60
N LEU A 99 -8.83 7.79 -0.43
CA LEU A 99 -8.96 9.22 -0.15
C LEU A 99 -8.55 9.58 1.28
N ASN A 100 -8.85 8.74 2.27
CA ASN A 100 -8.44 8.92 3.66
C ASN A 100 -6.91 8.92 3.81
N GLN A 101 -6.23 8.06 3.05
CA GLN A 101 -4.80 7.81 3.22
C GLN A 101 -3.93 8.80 2.46
N SER A 102 -4.36 9.26 1.28
CA SER A 102 -3.62 10.30 0.55
C SER A 102 -3.30 11.46 1.50
N GLY A 103 -2.03 11.86 1.63
CA GLY A 103 -1.52 12.92 2.54
C GLY A 103 -2.15 14.32 2.40
N LEU A 104 -3.28 14.39 1.71
CA LEU A 104 -4.38 15.33 1.86
C LEU A 104 -5.34 14.93 3.01
N SER A 105 -4.91 14.14 3.99
CA SER A 105 -5.68 13.85 5.21
C SER A 105 -6.14 15.14 5.91
N ASP A 106 -5.37 16.23 5.82
CA ASP A 106 -5.80 17.57 6.22
C ASP A 106 -7.09 18.02 5.51
N ALA A 107 -7.29 17.65 4.23
CA ALA A 107 -8.54 17.85 3.52
C ALA A 107 -9.59 16.81 3.92
N TRP A 108 -9.22 15.53 4.09
CA TRP A 108 -10.16 14.48 4.52
C TRP A 108 -10.69 14.69 5.95
N THR A 109 -9.98 15.47 6.77
CA THR A 109 -10.32 15.80 8.17
C THR A 109 -10.70 17.27 8.39
N ALA A 110 -10.44 18.17 7.45
CA ALA A 110 -10.98 19.54 7.49
C ALA A 110 -12.47 19.56 7.15
N ASP A 111 -13.19 20.56 7.68
CA ASP A 111 -14.55 20.93 7.26
C ASP A 111 -14.55 21.39 5.78
N ASP A 112 -14.28 20.47 4.86
CA ASP A 112 -14.43 20.62 3.43
C ASP A 112 -15.76 19.98 3.03
N THR A 113 -16.73 20.81 2.68
CA THR A 113 -18.09 20.38 2.34
C THR A 113 -18.14 19.38 1.19
N ASP A 114 -17.13 19.37 0.31
CA ASP A 114 -17.05 18.44 -0.80
C ASP A 114 -16.66 17.03 -0.32
N ILE A 115 -15.82 16.94 0.71
CA ILE A 115 -15.35 15.67 1.29
C ILE A 115 -16.40 15.02 2.17
N ASP A 116 -17.11 15.79 2.98
CA ASP A 116 -18.23 15.26 3.77
C ASP A 116 -19.34 14.72 2.86
N GLY A 117 -19.58 15.37 1.72
CA GLY A 117 -20.50 14.89 0.69
C GLY A 117 -20.09 13.56 0.07
N LEU A 118 -18.80 13.36 -0.20
CA LEU A 118 -18.25 12.10 -0.70
C LEU A 118 -18.37 10.98 0.34
N LYS A 119 -17.96 11.23 1.59
CA LYS A 119 -18.12 10.26 2.71
C LYS A 119 -19.56 9.83 2.87
N ALA A 120 -20.49 10.79 2.92
CA ALA A 120 -21.91 10.50 3.06
C ALA A 120 -22.45 9.68 1.88
N THR A 121 -21.97 9.94 0.66
CA THR A 121 -22.34 9.19 -0.54
C THR A 121 -21.81 7.75 -0.48
N ILE A 122 -20.55 7.55 -0.09
CA ILE A 122 -19.96 6.21 0.07
C ILE A 122 -20.73 5.40 1.13
N ILE A 123 -21.00 5.99 2.29
CA ILE A 123 -21.79 5.35 3.35
C ILE A 123 -23.17 4.96 2.83
N GLN A 124 -23.85 5.85 2.09
CA GLN A 124 -25.16 5.56 1.49
C GLN A 124 -25.09 4.43 0.44
N ASN A 125 -24.04 4.38 -0.37
CA ASN A 125 -23.86 3.33 -1.37
C ASN A 125 -23.62 1.97 -0.71
N ILE A 126 -22.81 1.92 0.35
CA ILE A 126 -22.61 0.72 1.18
C ILE A 126 -23.94 0.29 1.82
N GLU A 127 -24.65 1.20 2.50
CA GLU A 127 -25.98 0.96 3.10
C GLU A 127 -26.99 0.43 2.08
N ALA A 128 -27.02 1.02 0.87
CA ALA A 128 -27.91 0.60 -0.19
C ALA A 128 -27.63 -0.83 -0.65
N GLY A 129 -26.36 -1.24 -0.69
CA GLY A 129 -25.94 -2.61 -1.00
C GLY A 129 -26.57 -3.67 -0.10
N TYR A 130 -26.84 -3.31 1.16
CA TYR A 130 -27.41 -4.19 2.18
C TYR A 130 -28.91 -3.97 2.43
N SER A 131 -29.55 -3.01 1.77
CA SER A 131 -30.93 -2.57 2.07
C SER A 131 -32.06 -3.46 1.49
N ASP A 132 -31.78 -4.34 0.53
CA ASP A 132 -32.77 -5.23 -0.09
C ASP A 132 -32.42 -6.71 0.16
N GLY A 133 -33.34 -7.49 0.71
CA GLY A 133 -33.14 -8.94 0.92
C GLY A 133 -32.84 -9.72 -0.38
N ALA A 134 -33.18 -9.16 -1.55
CA ALA A 134 -32.80 -9.72 -2.84
C ALA A 134 -31.32 -9.46 -3.23
N SER A 135 -30.71 -8.35 -2.79
CA SER A 135 -29.28 -8.10 -3.02
C SER A 135 -28.43 -9.07 -2.20
N LEU A 136 -28.82 -9.37 -0.96
CA LEU A 136 -28.17 -10.35 -0.09
C LEU A 136 -28.17 -11.79 -0.61
N ALA A 137 -29.17 -12.14 -1.42
CA ALA A 137 -29.23 -13.45 -2.07
C ALA A 137 -28.29 -13.57 -3.29
N THR A 138 -27.72 -12.46 -3.76
CA THR A 138 -26.89 -12.40 -4.98
C THR A 138 -25.51 -11.75 -4.80
N LYS A 139 -25.25 -11.07 -3.68
CA LYS A 139 -23.95 -10.60 -3.18
C LYS A 139 -24.08 -10.45 -1.65
N PRO A 140 -23.06 -10.76 -0.84
CA PRO A 140 -21.64 -10.62 -1.20
C PRO A 140 -20.81 -11.89 -0.96
N GLN A 141 -19.61 -11.94 -1.56
CA GLN A 141 -18.56 -12.84 -1.05
C GLN A 141 -18.15 -12.34 0.33
N THR A 142 -17.69 -13.23 1.22
CA THR A 142 -17.26 -12.86 2.58
C THR A 142 -16.45 -11.56 2.55
N THR A 143 -15.46 -11.49 1.63
CA THR A 143 -14.53 -10.38 1.34
C THR A 143 -15.15 -8.99 1.13
N ASP A 144 -16.40 -8.91 0.67
CA ASP A 144 -17.05 -7.62 0.47
C ASP A 144 -17.47 -7.00 1.82
N TYR A 145 -17.83 -7.83 2.81
CA TYR A 145 -18.15 -7.34 4.16
C TYR A 145 -16.93 -6.69 4.81
N GLU A 146 -15.75 -7.32 4.74
CA GLU A 146 -14.53 -6.75 5.32
C GLU A 146 -14.14 -5.44 4.64
N ARG A 147 -14.26 -5.37 3.31
CA ARG A 147 -13.94 -4.17 2.53
C ARG A 147 -14.86 -3.03 2.89
N ASP A 148 -16.16 -3.29 2.97
CA ASP A 148 -17.16 -2.28 3.34
C ASP A 148 -16.94 -1.81 4.78
N ILE A 149 -16.59 -2.70 5.72
CA ILE A 149 -16.18 -2.31 7.08
C ILE A 149 -14.98 -1.37 7.05
N LEU A 150 -13.92 -1.70 6.31
CA LEU A 150 -12.74 -0.84 6.18
C LEU A 150 -13.09 0.53 5.56
N GLY A 151 -13.96 0.57 4.55
CA GLY A 151 -14.42 1.82 3.94
C GLY A 151 -15.25 2.68 4.88
N LEU A 152 -16.13 2.08 5.69
CA LEU A 152 -16.91 2.79 6.70
C LEU A 152 -16.00 3.44 7.74
N LEU A 153 -15.04 2.69 8.27
CA LEU A 153 -14.05 3.21 9.22
C LEU A 153 -13.22 4.35 8.59
N ALA A 154 -12.76 4.18 7.34
CA ALA A 154 -12.04 5.23 6.60
C ALA A 154 -12.87 6.51 6.37
N ALA A 155 -14.19 6.37 6.25
CA ALA A 155 -15.15 7.46 6.17
C ALA A 155 -15.53 8.06 7.54
N GLY A 156 -15.01 7.50 8.65
CA GLY A 156 -15.32 7.93 10.02
C GLY A 156 -16.69 7.46 10.52
N TYR A 157 -17.21 6.37 9.96
CA TYR A 157 -18.49 5.77 10.32
C TYR A 157 -18.27 4.44 11.06
N SER A 158 -18.98 4.26 12.17
CA SER A 158 -18.89 3.03 12.95
C SER A 158 -19.69 1.91 12.27
N PRO A 159 -19.07 0.77 11.92
CA PRO A 159 -19.76 -0.34 11.26
C PRO A 159 -20.97 -0.88 12.02
N ASP A 160 -20.97 -0.80 13.36
CA ASP A 160 -22.07 -1.26 14.23
C ASP A 160 -23.38 -0.45 14.02
N GLN A 161 -23.30 0.70 13.35
CA GLN A 161 -24.46 1.55 13.06
C GLN A 161 -25.28 1.03 11.86
N LEU A 162 -24.71 0.16 11.02
CA LEU A 162 -25.39 -0.57 9.94
C LEU A 162 -26.20 -1.75 10.50
N THR A 163 -27.28 -1.42 11.21
CA THR A 163 -28.08 -2.39 12.00
C THR A 163 -29.11 -3.21 11.20
N ALA A 164 -29.21 -3.00 9.88
CA ALA A 164 -30.28 -3.59 9.08
C ALA A 164 -29.75 -4.27 7.81
N VAL A 165 -29.08 -5.42 7.98
CA VAL A 165 -28.92 -6.40 6.91
C VAL A 165 -30.10 -7.37 6.99
N PRO A 166 -31.06 -7.40 6.04
CA PRO A 166 -32.19 -8.32 6.08
C PRO A 166 -31.74 -9.79 6.05
N SER A 167 -31.75 -10.47 7.19
CA SER A 167 -31.45 -11.91 7.22
C SER A 167 -32.46 -12.70 6.35
N THR A 168 -31.96 -13.57 5.47
CA THR A 168 -32.80 -14.49 4.68
C THR A 168 -33.23 -15.73 5.47
N THR A 169 -32.68 -15.90 6.68
CA THR A 169 -33.02 -16.95 7.63
C THR A 169 -33.72 -16.31 8.83
N ASN A 170 -34.75 -16.96 9.38
CA ASN A 170 -35.59 -16.40 10.47
C ASN A 170 -34.87 -16.24 11.83
N ASP A 171 -33.54 -16.11 11.86
CA ASP A 171 -32.77 -15.79 13.06
C ASP A 171 -32.26 -14.34 12.97
N SER A 172 -32.19 -13.69 14.14
CA SER A 172 -31.87 -12.29 14.44
C SER A 172 -31.13 -11.49 13.37
N THR A 173 -31.45 -10.20 13.27
CA THR A 173 -30.64 -9.17 12.59
C THR A 173 -29.14 -9.40 12.81
N THR A 174 -28.44 -9.95 11.82
CA THR A 174 -26.98 -9.98 11.81
C THR A 174 -26.53 -8.63 11.30
N ASP A 175 -25.76 -7.91 12.10
CA ASP A 175 -25.06 -6.72 11.61
C ASP A 175 -23.91 -7.14 10.67
N LEU A 176 -23.37 -6.18 9.92
CA LEU A 176 -22.30 -6.40 8.95
C LEU A 176 -21.08 -7.12 9.57
N VAL A 177 -20.79 -6.78 10.83
CA VAL A 177 -19.66 -7.30 11.60
C VAL A 177 -19.87 -8.77 11.95
N GLY A 178 -21.07 -9.15 12.40
CA GLY A 178 -21.41 -10.55 12.66
C GLY A 178 -21.27 -11.42 11.42
N LEU A 179 -21.70 -10.93 10.25
CA LEU A 179 -21.57 -11.66 8.98
C LEU A 179 -20.10 -11.89 8.58
N MET A 180 -19.25 -10.90 8.79
CA MET A 180 -17.81 -11.03 8.59
C MET A 180 -17.20 -12.07 9.55
N VAL A 181 -17.51 -11.99 10.85
CA VAL A 181 -16.99 -12.92 11.86
C VAL A 181 -17.43 -14.37 11.59
N ASP A 182 -18.70 -14.58 11.25
CA ASP A 182 -19.21 -15.89 10.86
C ASP A 182 -18.45 -16.42 9.63
N GLY A 183 -18.25 -15.59 8.61
CA GLY A 183 -17.51 -15.95 7.41
C GLY A 183 -16.04 -16.31 7.65
N LEU A 184 -15.37 -15.67 8.61
CA LEU A 184 -13.99 -16.00 9.01
C LEU A 184 -13.91 -17.32 9.78
N THR A 185 -14.96 -17.70 10.51
CA THR A 185 -14.99 -18.87 11.38
C THR A 185 -15.56 -20.14 10.73
N ASP A 186 -16.17 -20.05 9.54
CA ASP A 186 -16.78 -21.15 8.78
C ASP A 186 -15.80 -22.26 8.28
N GLY A 187 -14.55 -22.24 8.74
CA GLY A 187 -13.63 -23.38 8.67
C GLY A 187 -12.99 -23.66 7.29
N ASN A 188 -13.34 -22.88 6.26
CA ASN A 188 -12.67 -22.88 4.97
C ASN A 188 -12.44 -21.47 4.39
N PRO A 189 -11.95 -20.49 5.17
CA PRO A 189 -11.68 -19.16 4.63
C PRO A 189 -10.43 -19.21 3.74
N ASP A 190 -10.51 -18.57 2.57
CA ASP A 190 -9.38 -18.41 1.66
C ASP A 190 -8.41 -17.32 2.14
N VAL A 191 -7.22 -17.22 1.54
CA VAL A 191 -6.19 -16.26 1.97
C VAL A 191 -6.73 -14.83 1.87
N TYR A 192 -7.58 -14.56 0.88
CA TYR A 192 -8.11 -13.24 0.62
C TYR A 192 -9.05 -12.77 1.73
N ALA A 193 -10.06 -13.59 2.05
CA ALA A 193 -11.00 -13.33 3.13
C ALA A 193 -10.28 -13.15 4.47
N LEU A 194 -9.34 -14.04 4.81
CA LEU A 194 -8.57 -13.93 6.05
C LEU A 194 -7.77 -12.63 6.14
N SER A 195 -7.14 -12.21 5.04
CA SER A 195 -6.32 -11.00 5.02
C SER A 195 -7.14 -9.74 5.25
N TYR A 196 -8.29 -9.61 4.59
CA TYR A 196 -9.20 -8.49 4.86
C TYR A 196 -9.85 -8.57 6.23
N GLY A 197 -10.16 -9.77 6.72
CA GLY A 197 -10.85 -9.96 8.00
C GLY A 197 -9.97 -9.53 9.16
N ILE A 198 -8.71 -9.91 9.11
CA ILE A 198 -7.71 -9.44 10.07
C ILE A 198 -7.60 -7.92 9.98
N ALA A 199 -7.52 -7.33 8.78
CA ALA A 199 -7.43 -5.88 8.64
C ALA A 199 -8.65 -5.15 9.22
N ALA A 200 -9.86 -5.59 8.88
CA ALA A 200 -11.11 -5.01 9.36
C ALA A 200 -11.23 -5.11 10.89
N LEU A 201 -11.09 -6.31 11.46
CA LEU A 201 -11.18 -6.53 12.91
C LEU A 201 -10.10 -5.75 13.68
N THR A 202 -8.88 -5.72 13.16
CA THR A 202 -7.77 -4.95 13.78
C THR A 202 -8.07 -3.45 13.76
N SER A 203 -8.63 -2.94 12.67
CA SER A 203 -9.01 -1.52 12.54
C SER A 203 -10.12 -1.14 13.52
N MET A 204 -11.18 -1.96 13.61
CA MET A 204 -12.26 -1.78 14.58
C MET A 204 -11.77 -1.81 16.04
N LYS A 205 -10.81 -2.71 16.33
CA LYS A 205 -10.20 -2.79 17.65
C LYS A 205 -9.45 -1.50 18.02
N LEU A 206 -8.76 -0.88 17.07
CA LEU A 206 -8.06 0.39 17.32
C LEU A 206 -9.04 1.53 17.70
N GLU A 207 -10.24 1.55 17.12
CA GLU A 207 -11.26 2.57 17.45
C GLU A 207 -11.92 2.38 18.81
N SER A 208 -12.12 1.12 19.22
CA SER A 208 -12.90 0.76 20.42
C SER A 208 -12.06 0.49 21.67
N ASP A 209 -10.76 0.15 21.50
CA ASP A 209 -9.84 -0.32 22.56
C ASP A 209 -10.39 -1.50 23.41
N ASP A 210 -11.33 -2.28 22.84
CA ASP A 210 -11.90 -3.48 23.50
C ASP A 210 -11.23 -4.77 22.99
N ALA A 211 -11.24 -5.82 23.82
CA ALA A 211 -10.72 -7.15 23.51
C ALA A 211 -11.74 -8.03 22.74
N THR A 212 -12.84 -7.45 22.26
CA THR A 212 -13.99 -8.16 21.68
C THR A 212 -13.61 -9.13 20.56
N TYR A 213 -12.58 -8.82 19.77
CA TYR A 213 -12.22 -9.58 18.55
C TYR A 213 -10.85 -10.27 18.63
N ASP A 214 -10.24 -10.33 19.82
CA ASP A 214 -8.88 -10.85 19.97
C ASP A 214 -8.77 -12.33 19.54
N ASP A 215 -9.77 -13.14 19.86
CA ASP A 215 -9.74 -14.58 19.57
C ASP A 215 -9.99 -14.87 18.09
N GLU A 216 -10.87 -14.10 17.44
CA GLU A 216 -11.16 -14.15 16.00
C GLU A 216 -9.91 -13.76 15.21
N ILE A 217 -9.25 -12.65 15.58
CA ILE A 217 -8.01 -12.21 14.93
C ILE A 217 -6.90 -13.26 15.10
N LYS A 218 -6.70 -13.79 16.32
CA LYS A 218 -5.72 -14.86 16.57
C LYS A 218 -5.99 -16.09 15.71
N THR A 219 -7.26 -16.49 15.61
CA THR A 219 -7.68 -17.64 14.81
C THR A 219 -7.34 -17.41 13.34
N ALA A 220 -7.71 -16.25 12.78
CA ALA A 220 -7.44 -15.90 11.39
C ALA A 220 -5.94 -15.82 11.09
N ILE A 221 -5.13 -15.24 11.98
CA ILE A 221 -3.66 -15.19 11.83
C ILE A 221 -3.08 -16.60 11.81
N ASN A 222 -3.51 -17.48 12.72
CA ASN A 222 -3.03 -18.86 12.74
C ASN A 222 -3.42 -19.64 11.49
N GLN A 223 -4.62 -19.40 10.94
CA GLN A 223 -5.05 -19.97 9.66
C GLN A 223 -4.17 -19.46 8.50
N LEU A 224 -3.87 -18.15 8.44
CA LEU A 224 -2.93 -17.61 7.45
C LEU A 224 -1.54 -18.23 7.57
N LEU A 225 -0.98 -18.34 8.78
CA LEU A 225 0.33 -18.97 8.99
C LEU A 225 0.32 -20.42 8.48
N ALA A 226 -0.74 -21.18 8.77
CA ALA A 226 -0.90 -22.54 8.27
C ALA A 226 -0.96 -22.60 6.73
N LEU A 227 -1.64 -21.64 6.07
CA LEU A 227 -1.71 -21.53 4.61
C LEU A 227 -0.36 -21.18 3.96
N GLN A 228 0.57 -20.55 4.69
CA GLN A 228 1.94 -20.38 4.22
C GLN A 228 2.79 -21.67 4.34
N GLY A 229 2.31 -22.64 5.12
CA GLY A 229 3.06 -23.82 5.55
C GLY A 229 3.88 -23.60 6.82
N VAL A 230 3.46 -22.67 7.69
CA VAL A 230 4.05 -22.41 9.01
C VAL A 230 3.17 -23.07 10.07
N ASP A 231 3.73 -23.96 10.89
CA ASP A 231 3.03 -24.56 12.03
C ASP A 231 3.23 -23.65 13.28
N PRO A 232 2.19 -22.95 13.77
CA PRO A 232 2.31 -22.06 14.92
C PRO A 232 2.55 -22.81 16.25
N THR A 233 2.40 -24.15 16.25
CA THR A 233 2.56 -24.99 17.45
C THR A 233 3.91 -25.70 17.53
N ASN A 234 4.70 -25.66 16.45
CA ASN A 234 5.96 -26.39 16.35
C ASN A 234 6.94 -25.64 15.45
N ASN A 235 8.01 -25.09 16.03
CA ASN A 235 9.07 -24.34 15.35
C ASN A 235 9.89 -25.17 14.34
N ASN A 236 9.43 -26.36 13.97
CA ASN A 236 10.10 -27.23 13.01
C ASN A 236 9.50 -27.01 11.62
N GLU A 237 10.35 -26.50 10.73
CA GLU A 237 10.20 -26.33 9.28
C GLU A 237 9.22 -27.34 8.65
N GLN A 238 7.95 -26.97 8.52
CA GLN A 238 7.18 -27.44 7.37
C GLN A 238 7.67 -26.71 6.12
N THR A 239 7.34 -27.26 4.96
CA THR A 239 7.69 -26.74 3.63
C THR A 239 7.10 -25.34 3.43
N ASN A 240 7.72 -24.33 4.06
CA ASN A 240 7.35 -22.94 3.94
C ASN A 240 7.42 -22.62 2.44
N SER A 241 6.25 -22.40 1.87
CA SER A 241 6.09 -22.30 0.43
C SER A 241 6.58 -20.95 -0.12
N GLY A 242 7.14 -20.11 0.76
CA GLY A 242 7.67 -18.78 0.53
C GLY A 242 6.62 -17.71 0.81
N TYR A 243 5.40 -17.91 0.36
CA TYR A 243 4.29 -16.94 0.33
C TYR A 243 2.95 -17.66 0.53
N TRP A 244 1.86 -16.93 0.82
CA TRP A 244 0.54 -17.52 1.11
C TRP A 244 -0.13 -18.02 -0.16
N LYS A 245 -0.75 -19.22 -0.06
CA LYS A 245 -1.45 -19.88 -1.17
C LYS A 245 -2.68 -20.62 -0.65
N ASP A 246 -3.75 -20.61 -1.41
CA ASP A 246 -4.93 -21.45 -1.19
C ASP A 246 -5.28 -22.25 -2.46
N SER A 247 -6.52 -22.72 -2.58
CA SER A 247 -7.01 -23.45 -3.76
C SER A 247 -6.98 -22.64 -5.06
N TYR A 248 -6.92 -21.30 -4.98
CA TYR A 248 -6.81 -20.39 -6.11
C TYR A 248 -5.34 -20.08 -6.48
N GLY A 249 -4.39 -20.55 -5.68
CA GLY A 249 -2.96 -20.33 -5.88
C GLY A 249 -2.40 -19.24 -4.95
N GLY A 250 -1.18 -18.76 -5.25
CA GLY A 250 -0.60 -17.63 -4.55
C GLY A 250 -0.53 -16.44 -5.48
N ILE A 251 -1.57 -15.61 -5.45
CA ILE A 251 -1.68 -14.39 -6.24
C ILE A 251 -1.00 -13.24 -5.47
N THR A 252 -0.28 -12.39 -6.19
CA THR A 252 0.64 -11.39 -5.65
C THR A 252 -0.05 -10.22 -4.97
N ASP A 253 -1.20 -9.78 -5.48
CA ASP A 253 -2.05 -8.77 -4.86
C ASP A 253 -2.59 -9.25 -3.49
N VAL A 254 -3.07 -10.50 -3.43
CA VAL A 254 -3.51 -11.18 -2.20
C VAL A 254 -2.35 -11.24 -1.20
N ASN A 255 -1.15 -11.60 -1.65
CA ASN A 255 0.02 -11.64 -0.78
C ASN A 255 0.42 -10.24 -0.29
N GLY A 256 0.30 -9.21 -1.13
CA GLY A 256 0.46 -7.81 -0.72
C GLY A 256 -0.53 -7.42 0.38
N MET A 257 -1.80 -7.83 0.26
CA MET A 257 -2.82 -7.64 1.29
C MET A 257 -2.49 -8.39 2.59
N VAL A 258 -1.99 -9.63 2.52
CA VAL A 258 -1.56 -10.37 3.71
C VAL A 258 -0.41 -9.66 4.43
N LEU A 259 0.57 -9.13 3.69
CA LEU A 259 1.64 -8.33 4.29
C LEU A 259 1.06 -7.11 5.03
N GLN A 260 0.10 -6.40 4.43
CA GLN A 260 -0.57 -5.28 5.10
C GLN A 260 -1.32 -5.75 6.36
N ALA A 261 -2.14 -6.80 6.26
CA ALA A 261 -2.93 -7.31 7.38
C ALA A 261 -2.06 -7.76 8.57
N LEU A 262 -0.90 -8.38 8.30
CA LEU A 262 0.01 -8.88 9.33
C LEU A 262 1.00 -7.82 9.86
N ALA A 263 1.07 -6.63 9.24
CA ALA A 263 2.04 -5.60 9.60
C ALA A 263 2.01 -5.20 11.09
N PRO A 264 0.85 -4.95 11.73
CA PRO A 264 0.81 -4.58 13.15
C PRO A 264 1.41 -5.66 14.07
N TYR A 265 1.25 -6.93 13.68
CA TYR A 265 1.72 -8.08 14.43
C TYR A 265 3.20 -8.36 14.19
N ALA A 266 3.67 -8.23 12.94
CA ALA A 266 5.07 -8.36 12.58
C ALA A 266 5.94 -7.23 13.18
N ASN A 267 5.38 -6.03 13.30
CA ASN A 267 6.05 -4.87 13.88
C ASN A 267 5.96 -4.84 15.41
N GLY A 268 5.10 -5.67 16.01
CA GLY A 268 4.86 -5.67 17.46
C GLY A 268 4.14 -4.42 17.96
N THR A 269 3.33 -3.79 17.11
CA THR A 269 2.52 -2.60 17.43
C THR A 269 1.07 -2.94 17.77
N SER A 270 0.61 -4.16 17.46
CA SER A 270 -0.73 -4.64 17.85
C SER A 270 -0.86 -4.83 19.37
N THR A 271 -2.07 -4.60 19.89
CA THR A 271 -2.43 -4.80 21.30
C THR A 271 -3.03 -6.18 21.59
N VAL A 272 -3.24 -7.02 20.57
CA VAL A 272 -3.76 -8.39 20.74
C VAL A 272 -2.72 -9.26 21.46
N SER A 273 -3.10 -9.83 22.62
CA SER A 273 -2.20 -10.65 23.44
C SER A 273 -1.90 -12.02 22.81
N ASP A 274 -0.84 -12.69 23.27
CA ASP A 274 -0.58 -14.12 22.98
C ASP A 274 -0.37 -14.49 21.49
N ILE A 275 -0.09 -13.50 20.64
CA ILE A 275 0.39 -13.72 19.27
C ILE A 275 1.92 -13.86 19.29
N ASP A 276 2.43 -14.91 18.66
CA ASP A 276 3.87 -15.07 18.42
C ASP A 276 4.34 -14.12 17.31
N THR A 277 4.64 -12.88 17.71
CA THR A 277 5.14 -11.82 16.82
C THR A 277 6.43 -12.19 16.10
N ALA A 278 7.28 -13.05 16.68
CA ALA A 278 8.51 -13.50 16.04
C ALA A 278 8.21 -14.45 14.87
N THR A 279 7.25 -15.35 15.06
CA THR A 279 6.76 -16.23 13.99
C THR A 279 6.09 -15.43 12.88
N VAL A 280 5.20 -14.48 13.21
CA VAL A 280 4.56 -13.61 12.21
C VAL A 280 5.59 -12.79 11.44
N LYS A 281 6.58 -12.19 12.12
CA LYS A 281 7.66 -11.44 11.47
C LYS A 281 8.48 -12.30 10.51
N THR A 282 8.75 -13.56 10.89
CA THR A 282 9.49 -14.51 10.05
C THR A 282 8.69 -14.89 8.80
N ALA A 283 7.39 -15.15 8.97
CA ALA A 283 6.45 -15.42 7.88
C ALA A 283 6.41 -14.26 6.86
N VAL A 284 6.19 -13.04 7.35
CA VAL A 284 6.16 -11.80 6.55
C VAL A 284 7.49 -11.56 5.83
N THR A 285 8.62 -11.70 6.52
CA THR A 285 9.94 -11.51 5.90
C THR A 285 10.22 -12.55 4.81
N THR A 286 9.78 -13.79 5.02
CA THR A 286 9.94 -14.87 4.04
C THR A 286 9.12 -14.60 2.78
N ALA A 287 7.87 -14.16 2.95
CA ALA A 287 7.00 -13.76 1.84
C ALA A 287 7.54 -12.56 1.07
N ALA A 288 7.94 -11.50 1.76
CA ALA A 288 8.56 -10.34 1.14
C ALA A 288 9.73 -10.75 0.24
N ASN A 289 10.68 -11.54 0.77
CA ASN A 289 11.82 -12.02 0.00
C ASN A 289 11.41 -12.92 -1.18
N ALA A 290 10.39 -13.76 -1.02
CA ALA A 290 9.93 -14.65 -2.07
C ALA A 290 9.27 -13.89 -3.23
N ILE A 291 8.42 -12.91 -2.93
CA ILE A 291 7.69 -12.08 -3.90
C ILE A 291 8.65 -11.14 -4.62
N THR A 292 9.66 -10.61 -3.94
CA THR A 292 10.63 -9.69 -4.54
C THR A 292 11.87 -10.38 -5.10
N SER A 293 11.92 -11.72 -5.08
CA SER A 293 13.03 -12.45 -5.70
C SER A 293 12.81 -12.53 -7.21
N THR A 294 13.79 -12.02 -7.96
CA THR A 294 13.83 -12.19 -9.42
C THR A 294 13.95 -13.67 -9.82
N GLU A 295 14.46 -14.54 -8.93
CA GLU A 295 14.59 -15.98 -9.19
C GLU A 295 13.25 -16.71 -9.21
N ASN A 296 12.25 -16.19 -8.49
CA ASN A 296 10.89 -16.72 -8.48
C ASN A 296 10.04 -16.17 -9.62
N GLY A 297 10.58 -15.25 -10.43
CA GLY A 297 9.92 -14.71 -11.62
C GLY A 297 8.81 -13.68 -11.35
N PHE A 298 8.56 -13.33 -10.08
CA PHE A 298 7.59 -12.29 -9.73
C PHE A 298 8.17 -10.89 -10.03
N LEU A 299 9.24 -10.48 -9.35
CA LEU A 299 9.89 -9.20 -9.62
C LEU A 299 10.65 -9.20 -10.95
N GLN A 300 10.28 -8.29 -11.83
CA GLN A 300 10.95 -7.99 -13.09
C GLN A 300 12.03 -6.92 -12.92
N ALA A 301 12.96 -6.84 -13.87
CA ALA A 301 14.11 -5.94 -13.79
C ALA A 301 13.74 -4.44 -13.75
N ASP A 302 12.59 -4.09 -14.32
CA ASP A 302 12.02 -2.74 -14.37
C ASP A 302 11.23 -2.36 -13.11
N GLY A 303 11.10 -3.28 -12.15
CA GLY A 303 10.33 -3.07 -10.92
C GLY A 303 8.90 -3.58 -10.96
N ASN A 304 8.42 -4.07 -12.11
CA ASN A 304 7.09 -4.68 -12.18
C ASN A 304 7.03 -6.02 -11.43
N ILE A 305 5.92 -6.28 -10.76
CA ILE A 305 5.56 -7.58 -10.20
C ILE A 305 4.68 -8.28 -11.23
N TYR A 306 5.22 -9.34 -11.81
CA TYR A 306 4.54 -10.22 -12.74
C TYR A 306 3.92 -11.39 -11.99
N ASP A 307 2.64 -11.64 -12.20
CA ASP A 307 1.96 -12.77 -11.57
C ASP A 307 1.45 -13.75 -12.62
N SER A 308 2.13 -14.89 -12.76
CA SER A 308 1.73 -15.95 -13.69
C SER A 308 0.39 -16.60 -13.33
N ASN A 309 -0.08 -16.44 -12.11
CA ASN A 309 -1.33 -17.01 -11.61
C ASN A 309 -2.49 -16.00 -11.65
N SER A 310 -2.22 -14.72 -11.94
CA SER A 310 -3.28 -13.74 -12.19
C SER A 310 -4.13 -14.15 -13.40
N LEU A 311 -5.41 -13.73 -13.43
CA LEU A 311 -6.38 -14.13 -14.46
C LEU A 311 -5.87 -13.93 -15.90
N TYR A 312 -4.97 -12.95 -16.09
CA TYR A 312 -4.40 -12.60 -17.40
C TYR A 312 -2.91 -12.93 -17.52
N GLY A 313 -2.22 -13.26 -16.43
CA GLY A 313 -0.79 -13.59 -16.47
C GLY A 313 0.06 -12.41 -16.91
N GLU A 314 -0.19 -11.21 -16.39
CA GLU A 314 0.47 -9.97 -16.81
C GLU A 314 0.85 -9.11 -15.59
N ALA A 315 1.89 -8.28 -15.76
CA ALA A 315 2.22 -7.26 -14.76
C ALA A 315 1.18 -6.14 -14.81
N ASN A 316 0.79 -5.64 -13.63
CA ASN A 316 -0.28 -4.67 -13.50
C ASN A 316 -0.04 -3.72 -12.30
N SER A 317 -0.70 -2.56 -12.32
CA SER A 317 -0.56 -1.53 -11.28
C SER A 317 -1.07 -2.01 -9.93
N SER A 318 -2.14 -2.81 -9.91
CA SER A 318 -2.80 -3.32 -8.71
C SER A 318 -1.87 -4.19 -7.86
N SER A 319 -1.29 -5.22 -8.46
CA SER A 319 -0.31 -6.10 -7.82
C SER A 319 0.93 -5.34 -7.35
N ASN A 320 1.46 -4.42 -8.17
CA ASN A 320 2.58 -3.58 -7.76
C ASN A 320 2.26 -2.74 -6.52
N SER A 321 1.07 -2.12 -6.51
CA SER A 321 0.63 -1.23 -5.43
C SER A 321 0.37 -1.99 -4.14
N MET A 322 -0.29 -3.15 -4.23
CA MET A 322 -0.53 -4.04 -3.10
C MET A 322 0.76 -4.55 -2.46
N VAL A 323 1.72 -4.98 -3.27
CA VAL A 323 3.03 -5.42 -2.76
C VAL A 323 3.79 -4.25 -2.14
N LEU A 324 3.83 -3.08 -2.79
CA LEU A 324 4.51 -1.90 -2.25
C LEU A 324 3.90 -1.45 -0.91
N ALA A 325 2.57 -1.40 -0.83
CA ALA A 325 1.85 -1.07 0.40
C ALA A 325 2.18 -2.07 1.52
N GLY A 326 2.15 -3.36 1.22
CA GLY A 326 2.48 -4.43 2.18
C GLY A 326 3.91 -4.37 2.70
N LEU A 327 4.88 -4.20 1.80
CA LEU A 327 6.29 -4.03 2.18
C LEU A 327 6.48 -2.82 3.08
N THR A 328 5.86 -1.70 2.72
CA THR A 328 6.00 -0.44 3.45
C THR A 328 5.33 -0.51 4.83
N ALA A 329 4.12 -1.08 4.93
CA ALA A 329 3.43 -1.27 6.21
C ALA A 329 4.25 -2.13 7.18
N CYS A 330 4.96 -3.14 6.67
CA CYS A 330 5.87 -3.98 7.44
C CYS A 330 7.24 -3.33 7.74
N GLY A 331 7.49 -2.11 7.26
CA GLY A 331 8.79 -1.44 7.37
C GLY A 331 9.92 -2.20 6.67
N ILE A 332 9.60 -2.95 5.61
CA ILE A 332 10.54 -3.77 4.86
C ILE A 332 11.10 -2.95 3.70
N GLU A 333 12.38 -2.59 3.83
CA GLU A 333 13.16 -1.93 2.78
C GLU A 333 14.11 -2.94 2.14
N LEU A 334 13.86 -3.25 0.86
CA LEU A 334 14.63 -4.24 0.12
C LEU A 334 15.60 -3.57 -0.85
N THR A 335 16.78 -4.16 -1.04
CA THR A 335 17.81 -3.62 -1.93
C THR A 335 18.44 -4.71 -2.78
N ASP A 336 18.76 -4.39 -4.03
CA ASP A 336 19.57 -5.21 -4.93
C ASP A 336 20.84 -4.48 -5.38
N SER A 337 21.56 -5.06 -6.36
CA SER A 337 22.78 -4.47 -6.91
C SER A 337 22.61 -3.10 -7.59
N THR A 338 21.38 -2.71 -7.91
CA THR A 338 21.03 -1.50 -8.64
C THR A 338 20.31 -0.45 -7.78
N GLY A 339 19.85 -0.81 -6.57
CA GLY A 339 19.28 0.15 -5.63
C GLY A 339 18.17 -0.43 -4.75
N SER A 340 17.29 0.45 -4.27
CA SER A 340 16.07 0.08 -3.55
C SER A 340 15.10 -0.61 -4.50
N ILE A 341 14.57 -1.78 -4.10
CA ILE A 341 13.52 -2.48 -4.81
C ILE A 341 12.20 -1.72 -4.65
N ASN A 342 11.93 -1.18 -3.46
CA ASN A 342 10.73 -0.38 -3.18
C ASN A 342 10.66 0.85 -4.13
N ASP A 343 11.78 1.55 -4.33
CA ASP A 343 11.87 2.71 -5.25
C ASP A 343 11.57 2.29 -6.71
N LYS A 344 11.97 1.08 -7.11
CA LYS A 344 11.68 0.54 -8.45
C LYS A 344 10.21 0.18 -8.61
N ILE A 345 9.60 -0.47 -7.62
CA ILE A 345 8.18 -0.82 -7.65
C ILE A 345 7.36 0.47 -7.71
N ALA A 346 7.68 1.47 -6.88
CA ALA A 346 7.04 2.79 -6.94
C ALA A 346 7.18 3.42 -8.33
N THR A 347 8.36 3.38 -8.94
CA THR A 347 8.60 3.86 -10.31
C THR A 347 7.75 3.08 -11.33
N ALA A 348 7.64 1.76 -11.18
CA ALA A 348 6.83 0.92 -12.07
C ALA A 348 5.34 1.29 -11.99
N ILE A 349 4.78 1.49 -10.78
CA ILE A 349 3.38 1.96 -10.59
C ILE A 349 3.14 3.26 -11.36
N LEU A 350 4.07 4.22 -11.27
CA LEU A 350 3.95 5.50 -11.97
C LEU A 350 3.89 5.37 -13.50
N THR A 351 4.39 4.27 -14.08
CA THR A 351 4.29 4.05 -15.53
C THR A 351 2.87 3.71 -16.01
N TYR A 352 1.98 3.32 -15.08
CA TYR A 352 0.57 3.01 -15.38
C TYR A 352 -0.33 4.23 -15.30
N GLN A 353 0.16 5.38 -14.82
CA GLN A 353 -0.67 6.57 -14.70
C GLN A 353 -0.94 7.21 -16.06
N VAL A 354 -2.21 7.52 -16.31
CA VAL A 354 -2.67 8.21 -17.51
C VAL A 354 -2.12 9.62 -17.53
N ALA A 355 -1.40 9.94 -18.60
CA ALA A 355 -0.65 11.18 -18.73
C ALA A 355 -1.58 12.41 -18.80
N GLN A 356 -1.08 13.54 -18.30
CA GLN A 356 -1.76 14.83 -18.41
C GLN A 356 -2.03 15.20 -19.87
N GLY A 357 -3.27 15.61 -20.17
CA GLY A 357 -3.73 15.92 -21.53
C GLY A 357 -4.41 14.76 -22.27
N GLU A 358 -4.45 13.56 -21.68
CA GLU A 358 -5.26 12.45 -22.16
C GLU A 358 -6.65 12.42 -21.51
N THR A 359 -7.54 11.57 -22.03
CA THR A 359 -8.83 11.30 -21.39
C THR A 359 -8.59 10.46 -20.13
N ASP A 360 -9.15 10.91 -19.00
CA ASP A 360 -8.94 10.36 -17.64
C ASP A 360 -7.53 10.56 -17.09
N ALA A 361 -6.86 11.66 -17.48
CA ALA A 361 -5.58 12.07 -16.90
C ALA A 361 -5.61 12.02 -15.36
N GLY A 362 -4.58 11.40 -14.78
CA GLY A 362 -4.46 11.20 -13.34
C GLY A 362 -4.91 9.83 -12.83
N SER A 363 -5.79 9.13 -13.55
CA SER A 363 -6.15 7.73 -13.26
C SER A 363 -4.98 6.77 -13.55
N PHE A 364 -5.07 5.55 -13.05
CA PHE A 364 -4.13 4.47 -13.34
C PHE A 364 -4.80 3.39 -14.19
N ASN A 365 -4.11 2.95 -15.25
CA ASN A 365 -4.51 1.76 -16.00
C ASN A 365 -4.13 0.50 -15.23
N TRP A 366 -4.95 -0.55 -15.31
CA TRP A 366 -4.63 -1.84 -14.70
C TRP A 366 -3.35 -2.44 -15.29
N ALA A 367 -3.29 -2.59 -16.62
CA ALA A 367 -2.09 -2.92 -17.37
C ALA A 367 -1.74 -1.77 -18.34
N SER A 368 -0.53 -1.73 -18.91
CA SER A 368 -0.04 -0.55 -19.65
C SER A 368 -1.01 -0.04 -20.74
N ASP A 369 -1.70 -0.97 -21.40
CA ASP A 369 -2.60 -0.68 -22.52
C ASP A 369 -4.09 -0.96 -22.17
N ALA A 370 -4.38 -1.38 -20.93
CA ALA A 370 -5.70 -1.79 -20.50
C ALA A 370 -6.47 -0.62 -19.87
N THR A 371 -7.56 -0.20 -20.51
CA THR A 371 -8.40 0.91 -20.04
C THR A 371 -9.59 0.46 -19.19
N TYR A 372 -9.73 -0.84 -18.91
CA TYR A 372 -10.72 -1.36 -17.98
C TYR A 372 -10.16 -1.32 -16.54
N ASP A 373 -11.04 -1.39 -15.54
CA ASP A 373 -10.71 -1.37 -14.10
C ASP A 373 -9.91 -0.15 -13.60
N ARG A 374 -9.93 0.96 -14.36
CA ARG A 374 -9.27 2.23 -13.99
C ARG A 374 -9.62 2.72 -12.59
N HIS A 375 -10.86 2.51 -12.16
CA HIS A 375 -11.32 2.93 -10.83
C HIS A 375 -10.53 2.21 -9.74
N LEU A 376 -10.57 0.87 -9.70
CA LEU A 376 -9.84 0.06 -8.74
C LEU A 376 -8.33 0.28 -8.84
N SER A 377 -7.77 0.29 -10.05
CA SER A 377 -6.34 0.53 -10.25
C SER A 377 -5.90 1.91 -9.76
N THR A 378 -6.77 2.92 -9.83
CA THR A 378 -6.49 4.25 -9.28
C THR A 378 -6.55 4.26 -7.76
N GLN A 379 -7.54 3.60 -7.15
CA GLN A 379 -7.62 3.46 -5.69
C GLN A 379 -6.33 2.82 -5.15
N GLU A 380 -5.93 1.69 -5.74
CA GLU A 380 -4.74 0.93 -5.33
C GLU A 380 -3.44 1.68 -5.59
N GLY A 381 -3.31 2.28 -6.78
CA GLY A 381 -2.16 3.12 -7.13
C GLY A 381 -1.97 4.29 -6.15
N VAL A 382 -3.06 4.97 -5.80
CA VAL A 382 -3.03 6.11 -4.86
C VAL A 382 -2.56 5.66 -3.48
N TYR A 383 -3.21 4.68 -2.85
CA TYR A 383 -2.82 4.31 -1.48
C TYR A 383 -1.45 3.62 -1.44
N GLY A 384 -1.09 2.82 -2.45
CA GLY A 384 0.20 2.13 -2.49
C GLY A 384 1.38 3.10 -2.60
N LEU A 385 1.22 4.14 -3.42
CA LEU A 385 2.20 5.22 -3.54
C LEU A 385 2.22 6.12 -2.32
N ASP A 386 1.06 6.42 -1.72
CA ASP A 386 0.97 7.25 -0.53
C ASP A 386 1.63 6.58 0.68
N GLN A 387 1.30 5.31 0.92
CA GLN A 387 1.92 4.48 1.94
C GLN A 387 3.45 4.51 1.81
N TYR A 388 3.99 4.37 0.59
CA TYR A 388 5.42 4.50 0.30
C TYR A 388 5.95 5.91 0.56
N ASN A 389 5.25 6.96 0.13
CA ASN A 389 5.67 8.36 0.25
C ASN A 389 5.80 8.82 1.71
N ASN A 390 4.91 8.34 2.58
CA ASN A 390 4.91 8.67 4.01
C ASN A 390 6.06 8.01 4.79
N GLY A 391 6.74 7.01 4.21
CA GLY A 391 8.09 6.56 4.60
C GLY A 391 8.24 5.95 6.00
N SER A 392 7.16 5.87 6.78
CA SER A 392 7.10 5.13 8.05
C SER A 392 6.35 3.83 7.86
N ALA A 393 6.65 2.84 8.70
CA ALA A 393 5.84 1.63 8.89
C ALA A 393 4.47 1.97 9.54
N LYS A 394 3.76 2.92 8.93
CA LYS A 394 2.37 3.27 9.24
C LYS A 394 1.51 2.20 8.60
N TRP A 395 0.50 1.75 9.32
CA TRP A 395 -0.41 0.75 8.81
C TRP A 395 -1.58 1.45 8.13
N LEU A 396 -1.86 1.12 6.87
CA LEU A 396 -2.89 1.77 6.04
C LEU A 396 -4.27 1.80 6.69
N PHE A 397 -4.59 0.80 7.52
CA PHE A 397 -5.90 0.64 8.12
C PHE A 397 -5.95 1.16 9.58
N ASP A 398 -4.92 1.89 10.03
CA ASP A 398 -5.01 2.69 11.27
C ASP A 398 -5.66 4.04 10.99
N PHE A 399 -7.00 4.05 11.00
CA PHE A 399 -7.81 5.25 10.79
C PHE A 399 -7.89 6.18 12.03
N THR A 400 -7.32 5.76 13.16
CA THR A 400 -7.29 6.55 14.40
C THR A 400 -6.12 7.53 14.46
N SER A 401 -5.09 7.28 13.64
CA SER A 401 -3.88 8.07 13.59
C SER A 401 -4.08 9.39 12.81
N THR A 402 -4.47 10.45 13.52
CA THR A 402 -4.34 11.83 13.01
C THR A 402 -2.88 12.26 13.13
N ASP A 403 -2.14 12.28 12.03
CA ASP A 403 -0.79 12.87 11.99
C ASP A 403 -0.84 14.41 12.09
#